data_AF-A0A1S3GVL6-F1
#
_entry.id   AF-A0A1S3GVL6-F1
#
_cell.length_a   1.000
_cell.length_b   1.000
_cell.length_c   1.000
_cell.angle_alpha   90.00
_cell.angle_beta   90.00
_cell.angle_gamma   90.00
#
_symmetry.space_group_name_H-M   'P 1'
#
loop_
_entity.id
_entity.type
_entity.pdbx_description
1 polymer ?
#
loop_
_entity_poly.entity_id
_entity_poly.type
_entity_poly.pdbx_seq_one_letter_code
_entity_poly.pdbx_strand_id
1 'polypeptide(L)'
;MGKMASQFKRYKYIKKERKLSVSWSHKVQWRLGSGSNPFQHLEKSAVLQEARIFNETPINPRRCLHILTKILYLLNQGEHFGTLEATEAFFAMTRLFQSND
;
A
#
# COMPACT_ATOMS: atom_id res chain seq x y z
N MET A 1 6.01 39.93 -3.66
CA MET A 1 6.70 38.97 -2.76
C MET A 1 5.85 37.79 -2.27
N GLY A 2 4.50 37.82 -2.31
CA GLY A 2 3.65 36.77 -1.70
C GLY A 2 3.62 35.38 -2.38
N LYS A 3 3.90 35.26 -3.69
CA LYS A 3 3.84 33.97 -4.40
C LYS A 3 4.96 32.99 -3.97
N MET A 4 6.15 33.51 -3.66
CA MET A 4 7.29 32.70 -3.20
C MET A 4 7.05 32.08 -1.81
N ALA A 5 6.42 32.83 -0.91
CA ALA A 5 6.09 32.34 0.44
C ALA A 5 5.07 31.18 0.40
N SER A 6 4.11 31.23 -0.53
CA SER A 6 3.14 30.15 -0.75
C SER A 6 3.78 28.87 -1.31
N GLN A 7 4.66 29.02 -2.32
CA GLN A 7 5.45 27.92 -2.89
C GLN A 7 6.28 27.20 -1.81
N PHE A 8 6.95 27.97 -0.94
CA PHE A 8 7.79 27.41 0.11
C PHE A 8 7.02 26.65 1.19
N LYS A 9 5.82 27.15 1.57
CA LYS A 9 4.91 26.44 2.49
C LYS A 9 4.43 25.12 1.87
N ARG A 10 4.05 25.12 0.60
CA ARG A 10 3.63 23.91 -0.13
C ARG A 10 4.76 22.90 -0.25
N TYR A 11 5.98 23.36 -0.56
CA TYR A 11 7.17 22.50 -0.57
C TYR A 11 7.43 21.86 0.80
N LYS A 12 7.37 22.63 1.90
CA LYS A 12 7.52 22.09 3.25
C LYS A 12 6.44 21.06 3.60
N TYR A 13 5.19 21.30 3.21
CA TYR A 13 4.08 20.38 3.45
C TYR A 13 4.27 19.06 2.69
N ILE A 14 4.57 19.13 1.39
CA ILE A 14 4.86 17.96 0.55
C ILE A 14 6.06 17.18 1.10
N LYS A 15 7.10 17.86 1.59
CA LYS A 15 8.28 17.21 2.17
C LYS A 15 7.95 16.54 3.52
N LYS A 16 7.06 17.14 4.32
CA LYS A 16 6.55 16.54 5.57
C LYS A 16 5.71 15.31 5.29
N GLU A 17 4.80 15.35 4.32
CA GLU A 17 3.99 14.19 3.92
C GLU A 17 4.83 13.05 3.37
N ARG A 18 5.82 13.34 2.51
CA ARG A 18 6.77 12.30 2.06
C ARG A 18 7.55 11.69 3.21
N LYS A 19 8.00 12.49 4.19
CA LYS A 19 8.69 11.98 5.38
C LYS A 19 7.77 11.13 6.28
N LEU A 20 6.49 11.52 6.38
CA LEU A 20 5.48 10.72 7.07
C LEU A 20 5.22 9.41 6.31
N SER A 21 5.09 9.43 4.99
CA SER A 21 4.91 8.22 4.16
C SER A 21 6.07 7.23 4.31
N VAL A 22 7.33 7.71 4.33
CA VAL A 22 8.51 6.87 4.61
C VAL A 22 8.48 6.32 6.05
N SER A 23 8.09 7.14 7.03
CA SER A 23 7.95 6.72 8.43
C SER A 23 6.84 5.68 8.61
N TRP A 24 5.70 5.85 7.92
CA TRP A 24 4.62 4.87 7.87
C TRP A 24 5.07 3.56 7.22
N SER A 25 5.83 3.63 6.13
CA SER A 25 6.42 2.45 5.48
C SER A 25 7.34 1.68 6.44
N HIS A 26 8.22 2.37 7.17
CA HIS A 26 9.04 1.75 8.23
C HIS A 26 8.20 1.22 9.41
N LYS A 27 7.12 1.90 9.83
CA LYS A 27 6.23 1.40 10.89
C LYS A 27 5.44 0.17 10.47
N VAL A 28 5.00 0.09 9.23
CA VAL A 28 4.37 -1.11 8.66
C VAL A 28 5.37 -2.27 8.64
N GLN A 29 6.64 -2.00 8.36
CA GLN A 29 7.72 -2.99 8.39
C GLN A 29 7.93 -3.63 9.79
N TRP A 30 7.72 -2.91 10.90
CA TRP A 30 7.79 -3.49 12.25
C TRP A 30 6.72 -4.54 12.54
N ARG A 31 5.60 -4.58 11.79
CA ARG A 31 4.62 -5.67 11.88
C ARG A 31 5.00 -6.92 11.07
N LEU A 32 6.00 -6.82 10.18
CA LEU A 32 6.34 -7.87 9.21
C LEU A 32 7.79 -8.36 9.27
N GLY A 33 8.61 -7.87 10.21
CA GLY A 33 9.87 -8.48 10.63
C GLY A 33 10.91 -8.73 9.52
N SER A 34 11.70 -7.72 9.17
CA SER A 34 13.15 -7.82 8.85
C SER A 34 13.72 -6.44 8.51
N GLY A 35 15.02 -6.21 8.75
CA GLY A 35 15.70 -4.90 8.65
C GLY A 35 15.97 -4.36 7.23
N SER A 36 15.52 -5.06 6.19
CA SER A 36 15.52 -4.59 4.80
C SER A 36 14.07 -4.34 4.37
N ASN A 37 13.79 -3.30 3.57
CA ASN A 37 12.42 -3.07 3.09
C ASN A 37 12.00 -4.30 2.26
N PRO A 38 11.04 -5.12 2.74
CA PRO A 38 10.69 -6.39 2.10
C PRO A 38 10.03 -6.20 0.73
N PHE A 39 9.73 -4.95 0.36
CA PHE A 39 9.09 -4.58 -0.90
C PHE A 39 10.01 -3.84 -1.88
N GLN A 40 11.33 -3.76 -1.61
CA GLN A 40 12.27 -2.96 -2.42
C GLN A 40 12.34 -3.30 -3.92
N HIS A 41 11.88 -4.49 -4.33
CA HIS A 41 11.86 -4.95 -5.72
C HIS A 41 10.51 -5.59 -6.09
N LEU A 42 9.43 -5.00 -5.61
CA LEU A 42 8.11 -5.55 -5.85
C LEU A 42 7.62 -5.26 -7.28
N GLU A 43 7.28 -6.30 -8.03
CA GLU A 43 6.68 -6.16 -9.36
C GLU A 43 5.15 -6.18 -9.29
N LYS A 44 4.50 -5.27 -10.02
CA LYS A 44 3.04 -5.20 -10.09
C LYS A 44 2.40 -6.53 -10.50
N SER A 45 2.95 -7.17 -11.54
CA SER A 45 2.48 -8.47 -12.05
C SER A 45 2.47 -9.56 -10.97
N ALA A 46 3.53 -9.66 -10.17
CA ALA A 46 3.64 -10.63 -9.09
C ALA A 46 2.59 -10.38 -8.00
N VAL A 47 2.39 -9.12 -7.60
CA VAL A 47 1.38 -8.76 -6.59
C VAL A 47 -0.04 -9.07 -7.06
N LEU A 48 -0.34 -8.81 -8.33
CA LEU A 48 -1.65 -9.14 -8.91
C LEU A 48 -1.87 -10.64 -9.05
N GLN A 49 -0.82 -11.41 -9.30
CA GLN A 49 -0.92 -12.86 -9.29
C GLN A 49 -1.21 -13.41 -7.89
N GLU A 50 -0.55 -12.88 -6.86
CA GLU A 50 -0.84 -13.21 -5.46
C GLU A 50 -2.26 -12.80 -5.04
N ALA A 51 -2.79 -11.68 -5.56
CA ALA A 51 -4.13 -11.17 -5.27
C ALA A 51 -5.26 -12.14 -5.63
N ARG A 52 -4.99 -13.18 -6.44
CA ARG A 52 -5.95 -14.27 -6.70
C ARG A 52 -6.42 -14.98 -5.43
N ILE A 53 -5.61 -14.95 -4.37
CA ILE A 53 -5.96 -15.53 -3.07
C ILE A 53 -7.20 -14.89 -2.43
N PHE A 54 -7.57 -13.67 -2.85
CA PHE A 54 -8.78 -12.99 -2.38
C PHE A 54 -10.07 -13.72 -2.75
N ASN A 55 -10.02 -14.62 -3.74
CA ASN A 55 -11.13 -15.44 -4.18
C ASN A 55 -11.16 -16.83 -3.52
N GLU A 56 -10.17 -17.18 -2.69
CA GLU A 56 -10.16 -18.46 -1.97
C GLU A 56 -11.22 -18.48 -0.86
N THR A 57 -11.88 -19.61 -0.67
CA THR A 57 -12.80 -19.87 0.43
C THR A 57 -12.36 -21.13 1.19
N PRO A 58 -12.02 -21.03 2.49
CA PRO A 58 -12.10 -19.85 3.35
C PRO A 58 -10.98 -18.84 3.11
N ILE A 59 -11.28 -17.56 3.30
CA ILE A 59 -10.32 -16.45 3.12
C ILE A 59 -9.29 -16.46 4.24
N ASN A 60 -8.01 -16.30 3.88
CA ASN A 60 -6.93 -16.16 4.85
C ASN A 60 -6.63 -14.67 5.12
N PRO A 61 -7.06 -14.09 6.26
CA PRO A 61 -6.97 -12.65 6.49
C PRO A 61 -5.53 -12.15 6.57
N ARG A 62 -4.60 -12.95 7.14
CA ARG A 62 -3.18 -12.58 7.25
C ARG A 62 -2.52 -12.45 5.88
N ARG A 63 -2.76 -13.40 4.98
CA ARG A 63 -2.23 -13.33 3.61
C ARG A 63 -2.83 -12.17 2.84
N CYS A 64 -4.13 -11.94 3.01
CA CYS A 64 -4.81 -10.83 2.34
C CYS A 64 -4.24 -9.46 2.76
N LEU A 65 -4.03 -9.26 4.07
CA LEU A 65 -3.44 -8.02 4.59
C LEU A 65 -2.02 -7.80 4.07
N HIS A 66 -1.24 -8.87 3.91
CA HIS A 66 0.09 -8.78 3.33
C HIS A 66 0.06 -8.33 1.86
N ILE A 67 -0.86 -8.86 1.06
CA ILE A 67 -1.02 -8.46 -0.35
C ILE A 67 -1.58 -7.04 -0.46
N LEU A 68 -2.52 -6.64 0.39
CA LEU A 68 -2.99 -5.25 0.43
C LEU A 68 -1.87 -4.27 0.76
N THR A 69 -0.97 -4.66 1.66
CA THR A 69 0.22 -3.86 1.99
C THR A 69 1.14 -3.70 0.78
N LYS A 70 1.35 -4.78 0.01
CA LYS A 70 2.07 -4.77 -1.26
C LYS A 70 1.43 -3.83 -2.30
N ILE A 71 0.11 -3.88 -2.46
CA ILE A 71 -0.66 -3.00 -3.37
C ILE A 71 -0.51 -1.54 -2.94
N LEU A 72 -0.68 -1.23 -1.65
CA LEU A 72 -0.49 0.12 -1.10
C LEU A 72 0.93 0.64 -1.34
N TYR A 73 1.94 -0.22 -1.22
CA TYR A 73 3.33 0.14 -1.50
C TYR A 73 3.54 0.49 -2.98
N LEU A 74 2.99 -0.30 -3.91
CA LEU A 74 3.05 -0.01 -5.35
C LEU A 74 2.34 1.30 -5.69
N LEU A 75 1.13 1.53 -5.15
CA LEU A 75 0.40 2.79 -5.32
C LEU A 75 1.21 3.99 -4.82
N ASN A 76 1.92 3.86 -3.69
CA ASN A 76 2.77 4.92 -3.14
C ASN A 76 4.03 5.20 -3.99
N GLN A 77 4.48 4.23 -4.81
CA GLN A 77 5.53 4.44 -5.81
C GLN A 77 5.03 5.15 -7.08
N GLY A 78 3.71 5.27 -7.24
CA GLY A 78 3.09 5.85 -8.44
C GLY A 78 2.68 4.80 -9.49
N GLU A 79 2.64 3.52 -9.13
CA GLU A 79 2.08 2.50 -10.02
C GLU A 79 0.59 2.75 -10.27
N HIS A 80 0.19 2.63 -11.54
CA HIS A 80 -1.19 2.80 -11.96
C HIS A 80 -1.93 1.47 -11.94
N PHE A 81 -3.00 1.40 -11.15
CA PHE A 81 -3.90 0.24 -11.13
C PHE A 81 -5.10 0.51 -12.05
N GLY A 82 -5.41 -0.45 -12.91
CA GLY A 82 -6.60 -0.41 -13.76
C GLY A 82 -7.87 -0.60 -12.93
N THR A 83 -9.02 -0.28 -13.52
CA THR A 83 -10.33 -0.38 -12.85
C THR A 83 -10.57 -1.78 -12.27
N LEU A 84 -10.28 -2.84 -13.04
CA LEU A 84 -10.47 -4.23 -12.59
C LEU A 84 -9.64 -4.56 -11.36
N GLU A 85 -8.33 -4.25 -11.41
CA GLU A 85 -7.38 -4.53 -10.33
C GLU A 85 -7.78 -3.79 -9.03
N ALA A 86 -8.20 -2.53 -9.16
CA ALA A 86 -8.68 -1.73 -8.05
C ALA A 86 -9.98 -2.30 -7.45
N THR A 87 -10.90 -2.77 -8.29
CA THR A 87 -12.14 -3.42 -7.85
C THR A 87 -11.87 -4.72 -7.10
N GLU A 88 -10.94 -5.56 -7.58
CA GLU A 88 -10.55 -6.79 -6.90
C GLU A 88 -9.93 -6.51 -5.53
N ALA A 89 -9.01 -5.54 -5.45
CA ALA A 89 -8.43 -5.11 -4.17
C ALA A 89 -9.51 -4.56 -3.21
N PHE A 90 -10.49 -3.82 -3.72
CA PHE A 90 -11.62 -3.32 -2.94
C PHE A 90 -12.47 -4.46 -2.35
N PHE A 91 -12.84 -5.45 -3.17
CA PHE A 91 -13.60 -6.59 -2.69
C PHE A 91 -12.83 -7.41 -1.65
N ALA A 92 -11.53 -7.59 -1.86
CA ALA A 92 -10.66 -8.23 -0.88
C ALA A 92 -10.69 -7.53 0.48
N MET A 93 -10.54 -6.20 0.49
CA MET A 93 -10.68 -5.39 1.71
C MET A 93 -12.03 -5.60 2.37
N THR A 94 -13.13 -5.62 1.60
CA THR A 94 -14.46 -5.80 2.18
C THR A 94 -14.67 -7.18 2.80
N ARG A 95 -14.06 -8.22 2.21
CA ARG A 95 -14.16 -9.60 2.71
C ARG A 95 -13.42 -9.78 4.04
N LEU A 96 -12.40 -8.96 4.34
CA LEU A 96 -11.73 -8.98 5.65
C LEU A 96 -12.64 -8.52 6.79
N PHE A 97 -13.68 -7.72 6.51
CA PHE A 97 -14.69 -7.39 7.54
C PHE A 97 -15.65 -8.55 7.82
N GLN A 98 -15.66 -9.57 6.96
CA GLN A 98 -16.46 -10.78 7.14
C GLN A 98 -15.64 -11.90 7.83
N SER A 99 -14.30 -11.80 7.86
CA SER A 99 -13.47 -12.75 8.59
C SER A 99 -13.52 -12.47 10.09
N ASN A 100 -13.79 -13.51 10.87
CA ASN A 100 -14.01 -13.44 12.32
C ASN A 100 -12.69 -13.52 13.14
N ASP A 101 -11.57 -13.05 12.57
CA ASP A 101 -10.22 -13.06 13.21
C ASP A 101 -9.95 -11.77 14.01
#